data_AF-A0A168T208-F1
#
_entry.id   AF-A0A168T208-F1
#
_cell.length_a   1.000
_cell.length_b   1.000
_cell.length_c   1.000
_cell.angle_alpha   90.00
_cell.angle_beta   90.00
_cell.angle_gamma   90.00
#
_symmetry.space_group_name_H-M   'P 1'
#
loop_
_entity.id
_entity.type
_entity.pdbx_description
1 polymer ?
#
loop_
_entity_poly.entity_id
_entity_poly.type
_entity_poly.pdbx_seq_one_letter_code
_entity_poly.pdbx_strand_id
1 'polypeptide(L)'
;MPPNKKPISKKAKPLTSLERRAKKKKQELIHKMSVKSQYYKSLAKEHGDDTPDYVKQVFERTIDEDGNVVEYESGTTKRKATEEKDEERVFDLDQEQSSDEDEDSCGQKSKKQKKDDTKVHKPNPFKAQLEEQQTRKRLTQEERVARQQEREAKLGERKRYYQHRNKERGKMLAKNKKGQPNLATQMEILIGRIKKD
;
A
#
# COMPACT_ATOMS: atom_id res chain seq x y z
N MET A 1 5.09 50.10 31.81
CA MET A 1 5.32 48.77 31.18
C MET A 1 4.83 48.83 29.74
N PRO A 2 5.64 48.47 28.73
CA PRO A 2 5.20 48.49 27.34
C PRO A 2 4.25 47.30 27.04
N PRO A 3 3.24 47.47 26.17
CA PRO A 3 2.28 46.42 25.84
C PRO A 3 2.93 45.31 25.01
N ASN A 4 2.74 44.07 25.45
CA ASN A 4 3.25 42.85 24.84
C ASN A 4 2.58 42.61 23.47
N LYS A 5 3.28 42.93 22.37
CA LYS A 5 2.77 42.75 21.01
C LYS A 5 2.72 41.26 20.68
N LYS A 6 1.51 40.71 20.48
CA LYS A 6 1.29 39.33 20.03
C LYS A 6 2.01 39.09 18.70
N PRO A 7 2.69 37.95 18.50
CA PRO A 7 3.39 37.66 17.25
C PRO A 7 2.39 37.58 16.09
N ILE A 8 2.69 38.31 15.02
CA ILE A 8 1.89 38.35 13.80
C ILE A 8 1.93 36.95 13.17
N SER A 9 0.78 36.24 13.18
CA SER A 9 0.69 34.90 12.60
C SER A 9 0.93 35.00 11.10
N LYS A 10 2.05 34.45 10.62
CA LYS A 10 2.33 34.37 9.18
C LYS A 10 1.18 33.61 8.51
N LYS A 11 0.51 34.24 7.53
CA LYS A 11 -0.58 33.61 6.77
C LYS A 11 -0.04 32.33 6.12
N ALA A 12 -0.60 31.18 6.47
CA ALA A 12 -0.18 29.88 5.96
C ALA A 12 -0.36 29.85 4.44
N LYS A 13 0.63 29.27 3.74
CA LYS A 13 0.53 29.07 2.29
C LYS A 13 -0.66 28.15 1.97
N PRO A 14 -1.33 28.33 0.82
CA PRO A 14 -2.42 27.43 0.43
C PRO A 14 -1.90 26.01 0.24
N LEU A 15 -2.64 25.03 0.77
CA LEU A 15 -2.23 23.62 0.70
C LEU A 15 -2.18 23.11 -0.74
N THR A 16 -1.16 22.29 -1.02
CA THR A 16 -1.04 21.57 -2.28
C THR A 16 -2.16 20.53 -2.43
N SER A 17 -2.41 20.03 -3.66
CA SER A 17 -3.47 19.04 -3.90
C SER A 17 -3.26 17.73 -3.13
N LEU A 18 -1.99 17.28 -3.02
CA LEU A 18 -1.61 16.09 -2.25
C LEU A 18 -1.84 16.29 -0.75
N GLU A 19 -1.42 17.44 -0.21
CA GLU A 19 -1.65 17.79 1.19
C GLU A 19 -3.13 17.88 1.53
N ARG A 20 -3.96 18.43 0.63
CA ARG A 20 -5.42 18.44 0.81
C ARG A 20 -6.00 17.03 0.87
N ARG A 21 -5.55 16.12 -0.01
CA ARG A 21 -5.99 14.72 0.00
C ARG A 21 -5.56 14.01 1.28
N ALA A 22 -4.32 14.22 1.74
CA ALA A 22 -3.82 13.67 3.00
C ALA A 22 -4.62 14.20 4.21
N LYS A 23 -4.89 15.50 4.24
CA LYS A 23 -5.71 16.13 5.29
C LYS A 23 -7.13 15.57 5.31
N LYS A 24 -7.76 15.39 4.14
CA LYS A 24 -9.09 14.79 4.02
C LYS A 24 -9.10 13.36 4.56
N LYS A 25 -8.15 12.51 4.14
CA LYS A 25 -8.02 11.14 4.64
C LYS A 25 -7.84 11.10 6.16
N LYS A 26 -6.98 11.98 6.71
CA LYS A 26 -6.77 12.09 8.16
C LYS A 26 -8.07 12.48 8.88
N GLN A 27 -8.82 13.44 8.36
CA GLN A 27 -10.12 13.84 8.92
C GLN A 27 -11.15 12.72 8.86
N GLU A 28 -11.22 11.97 7.76
CA GLU A 28 -12.10 10.81 7.63
C GLU A 28 -11.74 9.72 8.66
N LEU A 29 -10.46 9.44 8.88
CA LEU A 29 -10.01 8.46 9.87
C LEU A 29 -10.40 8.90 11.29
N ILE A 30 -10.14 10.17 11.64
CA ILE A 30 -10.54 10.73 12.94
C ILE A 30 -12.05 10.64 13.12
N HIS A 31 -12.83 10.99 12.08
CA HIS A 31 -14.29 10.89 12.12
C HIS A 31 -14.76 9.45 12.34
N LYS A 32 -14.22 8.49 11.58
CA LYS A 32 -14.55 7.06 11.75
C LYS A 32 -14.22 6.58 13.17
N MET A 33 -13.07 6.94 13.73
CA MET A 33 -12.71 6.60 15.10
C MET A 33 -13.64 7.27 16.12
N SER A 34 -13.98 8.54 15.92
CA SER A 34 -14.93 9.27 16.77
C SER A 34 -16.31 8.63 16.77
N VAL A 35 -16.85 8.29 15.59
CA VAL A 35 -18.15 7.62 15.45
C VAL A 35 -18.12 6.24 16.11
N LYS A 36 -17.06 5.44 15.89
CA LYS A 36 -16.90 4.16 16.58
C LYS A 36 -16.86 4.34 18.10
N SER A 37 -16.08 5.29 18.60
CA SER A 37 -16.00 5.57 20.04
C SER A 37 -17.35 6.00 20.62
N GLN A 38 -18.09 6.85 19.90
CA GLN A 38 -19.44 7.26 20.31
C GLN A 38 -20.43 6.08 20.32
N TYR A 39 -20.37 5.23 19.30
CA TYR A 39 -21.20 4.02 19.20
C TYR A 39 -20.93 3.02 20.33
N TYR A 40 -19.66 2.74 20.64
CA TYR A 40 -19.34 1.89 21.78
C TYR A 40 -19.78 2.51 23.11
N LYS A 41 -19.70 3.84 23.24
CA LYS A 41 -20.23 4.53 24.42
C LYS A 41 -21.75 4.46 24.52
N SER A 42 -22.49 4.45 23.40
CA SER A 42 -23.95 4.27 23.43
C SER A 42 -24.30 2.82 23.72
N LEU A 43 -23.63 1.85 23.10
CA LEU A 43 -23.82 0.43 23.41
C LEU A 43 -23.52 0.11 24.88
N ALA A 44 -22.44 0.66 25.43
CA ALA A 44 -22.12 0.48 26.84
C ALA A 44 -23.13 1.15 27.78
N LYS A 45 -23.91 2.14 27.31
CA LYS A 45 -25.00 2.74 28.08
C LYS A 45 -26.31 1.96 27.94
N GLU A 46 -26.58 1.39 26.76
CA GLU A 46 -27.79 0.60 26.48
C GLU A 46 -27.71 -0.84 27.02
N HIS A 47 -26.51 -1.42 27.03
CA HIS A 47 -26.25 -2.81 27.44
C HIS A 47 -25.33 -2.93 28.66
N GLY A 48 -25.14 -1.84 29.41
CA GLY A 48 -24.09 -1.68 30.42
C GLY A 48 -24.07 -2.71 31.55
N ASP A 49 -25.19 -3.36 31.85
CA ASP A 49 -25.30 -4.25 33.02
C ASP A 49 -25.93 -5.62 32.73
N ASP A 50 -26.28 -5.93 31.48
CA ASP A 50 -27.05 -7.15 31.15
C ASP A 50 -26.17 -8.34 30.73
N THR A 51 -24.84 -8.17 30.78
CA THR A 51 -23.89 -9.24 30.50
C THR A 51 -23.58 -9.99 31.81
N PRO A 52 -23.98 -11.26 31.95
CA PRO A 52 -23.76 -12.03 33.17
C PRO A 52 -22.28 -12.11 33.54
N ASP A 53 -21.96 -12.06 34.82
CA ASP A 53 -20.57 -12.03 35.31
C ASP A 53 -19.74 -13.22 34.83
N TYR A 54 -20.35 -14.39 34.60
CA TYR A 54 -19.64 -15.56 34.05
C TYR A 54 -19.12 -15.31 32.62
N VAL A 55 -19.79 -14.48 31.82
CA VAL A 55 -19.35 -14.13 30.47
C VAL A 55 -18.20 -13.14 30.53
N LYS A 56 -18.28 -12.14 31.41
CA LYS A 56 -17.18 -11.17 31.63
C LYS A 56 -15.90 -11.89 32.06
N GLN A 57 -16.02 -12.87 32.96
CA GLN A 57 -14.90 -13.66 33.46
C GLN A 57 -14.21 -14.53 32.39
N VAL A 58 -14.93 -14.92 31.33
CA VAL A 58 -14.36 -15.66 30.18
C VAL A 58 -13.55 -14.73 29.28
N PHE A 59 -13.95 -13.47 29.12
CA PHE A 59 -13.22 -12.51 28.28
C PHE A 59 -12.02 -11.85 28.99
N GLU A 60 -12.03 -11.78 30.32
CA GLU A 60 -10.90 -11.28 31.12
C GLU A 60 -9.77 -12.31 31.31
N ARG A 61 -10.07 -13.60 31.06
CA ARG A 61 -9.13 -14.71 31.14
C ARG A 61 -8.77 -15.19 29.74
N THR A 62 -7.62 -14.75 29.23
CA THR A 62 -7.06 -15.33 28.00
C THR A 62 -6.17 -16.51 28.34
N ILE A 63 -6.21 -17.53 27.49
CA ILE A 63 -5.36 -18.71 27.60
C ILE A 63 -4.11 -18.45 26.76
N ASP A 64 -2.93 -18.55 27.38
CA ASP A 64 -1.64 -18.40 26.68
C ASP A 64 -1.37 -19.63 25.78
N GLU A 65 -0.38 -19.55 24.89
CA GLU A 65 0.00 -20.64 23.95
C GLU A 65 0.34 -21.97 24.65
N ASP A 66 0.68 -21.92 25.94
CA ASP A 66 0.96 -23.08 26.80
C ASP A 66 -0.28 -23.61 27.58
N GLY A 67 -1.47 -23.07 27.32
CA GLY A 67 -2.72 -23.54 27.95
C GLY A 67 -2.98 -23.02 29.37
N ASN A 68 -2.16 -22.10 29.88
CA ASN A 68 -2.32 -21.51 31.20
C ASN A 68 -3.26 -20.29 31.18
N VAL A 69 -4.12 -20.18 32.19
CA VAL A 69 -5.06 -19.06 32.34
C VAL A 69 -4.32 -17.86 32.91
N VAL A 70 -4.16 -16.80 32.11
CA VAL A 70 -3.53 -15.55 32.52
C VAL A 70 -4.59 -14.45 32.62
N GLU A 71 -4.61 -13.79 33.79
CA GLU A 71 -5.52 -12.69 34.11
C GLU A 71 -4.95 -11.39 33.49
N TYR A 72 -5.73 -10.75 32.61
CA TYR A 72 -5.34 -9.45 32.06
C TYR A 72 -5.56 -8.37 33.12
N GLU A 73 -4.48 -7.91 33.76
CA GLU A 73 -4.53 -6.68 34.56
C GLU A 73 -4.89 -5.49 33.64
N SER A 74 -6.16 -5.09 33.67
CA SER A 74 -6.73 -3.93 32.98
C SER A 74 -6.30 -2.61 33.65
N GLY A 75 -4.99 -2.37 33.73
CA GLY A 75 -4.43 -1.25 34.51
C GLY A 75 -3.39 -0.41 33.79
N THR A 76 -2.27 -0.98 33.34
CA THR A 76 -1.12 -0.17 32.94
C THR A 76 -0.16 -0.89 32.01
N THR A 77 -0.24 -0.65 30.70
CA THR A 77 0.93 -0.86 29.82
C THR A 77 1.07 0.25 28.80
N LYS A 78 1.97 1.19 29.10
CA LYS A 78 2.65 2.02 28.10
C LYS A 78 3.41 1.07 27.17
N ARG A 79 2.88 0.80 25.98
CA ARG A 79 3.63 0.10 24.93
C ARG A 79 4.80 0.99 24.51
N LYS A 80 6.04 0.52 24.71
CA LYS A 80 7.24 1.09 24.10
C LYS A 80 7.06 1.04 22.59
N ALA A 81 7.07 2.20 21.95
CA ALA A 81 7.15 2.32 20.51
C ALA A 81 8.55 1.88 20.08
N THR A 82 8.65 0.77 19.36
CA THR A 82 9.81 0.45 18.54
C THR A 82 9.73 1.33 17.29
N GLU A 83 10.72 2.21 17.13
CA GLU A 83 10.96 2.97 15.91
C GLU A 83 11.40 2.01 14.80
N GLU A 84 10.54 1.79 13.79
CA GLU A 84 10.98 1.26 12.51
C GLU A 84 11.01 2.38 11.46
N LYS A 85 12.19 2.48 10.85
CA LYS A 85 12.55 3.41 9.78
C LYS A 85 11.57 3.32 8.60
N ASP A 86 11.18 4.50 8.12
CA ASP A 86 10.68 4.76 6.78
C ASP A 86 11.63 4.15 5.73
N GLU A 87 11.25 2.99 5.19
CA GLU A 87 11.58 2.61 3.82
C GLU A 87 10.28 2.60 3.02
N GLU A 88 10.28 3.37 1.93
CA GLU A 88 9.21 3.54 0.95
C GLU A 88 8.75 2.20 0.37
N ARG A 89 7.96 1.43 1.11
CA ARG A 89 7.13 0.36 0.54
C ARG A 89 5.94 1.02 -0.12
N VAL A 90 5.97 1.05 -1.46
CA VAL A 90 4.78 1.26 -2.28
C VAL A 90 3.77 0.18 -1.91
N PHE A 91 2.84 0.54 -1.03
CA PHE A 91 1.80 -0.37 -0.54
C PHE A 91 0.79 -0.59 -1.69
N ASP A 92 0.96 -1.69 -2.42
CA ASP A 92 0.01 -2.13 -3.44
C ASP A 92 -1.17 -2.81 -2.74
N LEU A 93 -2.21 -2.02 -2.47
CA LEU A 93 -3.37 -2.37 -1.64
C LEU A 93 -4.26 -3.50 -2.21
N ASP A 94 -3.91 -4.04 -3.39
CA ASP A 94 -4.62 -5.13 -4.07
C ASP A 94 -3.89 -6.48 -3.96
N GLN A 95 -2.76 -6.55 -3.25
CA GLN A 95 -2.00 -7.79 -3.06
C GLN A 95 -2.50 -8.65 -1.89
N GLU A 96 -3.36 -8.11 -1.01
CA GLU A 96 -3.93 -8.82 0.14
C GLU A 96 -5.30 -9.42 -0.17
N GLN A 97 -5.38 -10.33 -1.15
CA GLN A 97 -6.50 -11.28 -1.30
C GLN A 97 -6.18 -12.35 -2.36
N SER A 98 -5.13 -13.14 -2.12
CA SER A 98 -4.93 -14.42 -2.81
C SER A 98 -3.97 -15.32 -2.02
N SER A 99 -4.19 -15.43 -0.71
CA SER A 99 -3.66 -16.56 0.07
C SER A 99 -4.81 -17.56 0.19
N ASP A 100 -5.05 -18.29 -0.90
CA ASP A 100 -5.86 -19.51 -0.87
C ASP A 100 -4.88 -20.58 -0.42
N GLU A 101 -4.93 -20.88 0.88
CA GLU A 101 -4.25 -22.01 1.48
C GLU A 101 -4.97 -23.28 1.00
N ASP A 102 -4.45 -23.89 -0.06
CA ASP A 102 -4.74 -25.28 -0.36
C ASP A 102 -4.05 -26.15 0.71
N GLU A 103 -4.75 -26.39 1.82
CA GLU A 103 -4.42 -27.48 2.74
C GLU A 103 -4.65 -28.84 2.05
N ASP A 104 -3.64 -29.34 1.35
CA ASP A 104 -3.56 -30.76 0.99
C ASP A 104 -2.91 -31.56 2.13
N SER A 105 -3.70 -31.77 3.19
CA SER A 105 -3.47 -32.82 4.17
C SER A 105 -4.12 -34.12 3.69
N CYS A 106 -3.29 -35.10 3.29
CA CYS A 106 -3.45 -36.55 3.46
C CYS A 106 -2.87 -37.33 2.26
N GLY A 107 -1.81 -38.11 2.48
CA GLY A 107 -1.38 -39.04 1.45
C GLY A 107 -0.08 -39.79 1.72
N GLN A 108 -0.06 -40.60 2.78
CA GLN A 108 1.00 -41.58 3.00
C GLN A 108 1.22 -42.43 1.74
N LYS A 109 2.49 -42.56 1.34
CA LYS A 109 2.97 -43.38 0.23
C LYS A 109 2.75 -44.86 0.51
N SER A 110 1.59 -45.42 0.19
CA SER A 110 1.41 -46.87 0.08
C SER A 110 1.59 -47.32 -1.37
N LYS A 111 2.69 -48.03 -1.62
CA LYS A 111 2.91 -48.82 -2.83
C LYS A 111 1.73 -49.80 -3.02
N LYS A 112 0.89 -49.59 -4.03
CA LYS A 112 -0.05 -50.62 -4.50
C LYS A 112 0.03 -50.74 -6.01
N GLN A 113 -0.05 -52.00 -6.42
CA GLN A 113 0.31 -52.58 -7.70
C GLN A 113 -0.36 -51.88 -8.89
N LYS A 114 0.41 -51.69 -9.97
CA LYS A 114 -0.11 -51.46 -11.32
C LYS A 114 -0.99 -52.66 -11.70
N LYS A 115 -2.30 -52.47 -11.72
CA LYS A 115 -3.24 -53.30 -12.46
C LYS A 115 -4.08 -52.40 -13.34
N ASP A 116 -4.36 -52.91 -14.52
CA ASP A 116 -4.92 -52.22 -15.67
C ASP A 116 -6.19 -51.45 -15.34
N ASP A 117 -6.17 -50.13 -15.57
CA ASP A 117 -7.35 -49.29 -15.57
C ASP A 117 -7.62 -48.82 -17.01
N THR A 118 -8.19 -49.71 -17.81
CA THR A 118 -9.00 -49.36 -19.00
C THR A 118 -10.39 -48.84 -18.59
N LYS A 119 -10.48 -48.17 -17.44
CA LYS A 119 -11.69 -47.46 -17.02
C LYS A 119 -11.73 -46.16 -17.80
N VAL A 120 -12.61 -46.11 -18.79
CA VAL A 120 -12.99 -44.88 -19.49
C VAL A 120 -13.43 -43.88 -18.41
N HIS A 121 -12.52 -42.96 -18.06
CA HIS A 121 -12.78 -41.94 -17.06
C HIS A 121 -13.92 -41.08 -17.60
N LYS A 122 -15.06 -41.12 -16.92
CA LYS A 122 -16.16 -40.22 -17.25
C LYS A 122 -15.62 -38.79 -17.17
N PRO A 123 -15.83 -37.96 -18.20
CA PRO A 123 -15.34 -36.59 -18.17
C PRO A 123 -15.97 -35.88 -16.97
N ASN A 124 -15.14 -35.13 -16.24
CA ASN A 124 -15.62 -34.33 -15.12
C ASN A 124 -16.72 -33.37 -15.64
N PRO A 125 -17.94 -33.42 -15.10
CA PRO A 125 -19.07 -32.62 -15.58
C PRO A 125 -18.81 -31.10 -15.47
N PHE A 126 -17.87 -30.69 -14.61
CA PHE A 126 -17.50 -29.29 -14.40
C PHE A 126 -16.20 -28.87 -15.11
N LYS A 127 -15.63 -29.71 -15.98
CA LYS A 127 -14.37 -29.40 -16.67
C LYS A 127 -14.44 -28.09 -17.45
N ALA A 128 -15.53 -27.88 -18.19
CA ALA A 128 -15.74 -26.65 -18.95
C ALA A 128 -15.83 -25.42 -18.04
N GLN A 129 -16.51 -25.54 -16.89
CA GLN A 129 -16.67 -24.44 -15.93
C GLN A 129 -15.36 -24.10 -15.23
N LEU A 130 -14.52 -25.10 -14.92
CA LEU A 130 -13.18 -24.89 -14.37
C LEU A 130 -12.26 -24.22 -15.39
N GLU A 131 -12.29 -24.65 -16.66
CA GLU A 131 -11.50 -24.02 -17.74
C GLU A 131 -11.92 -22.56 -17.99
N GLU A 132 -13.22 -22.27 -17.96
CA GLU A 132 -13.74 -20.90 -18.07
C GLU A 132 -13.27 -20.03 -16.90
N GLN A 133 -13.32 -20.55 -15.66
CA GLN A 133 -12.83 -19.81 -14.50
C GLN A 133 -11.32 -19.55 -14.59
N GLN A 134 -10.54 -20.53 -15.04
CA GLN A 134 -9.09 -20.39 -15.21
C GLN A 134 -8.74 -19.37 -16.30
N THR A 135 -9.40 -19.41 -17.45
CA THR A 135 -9.18 -18.44 -18.53
C THR A 135 -9.56 -17.03 -18.08
N ARG A 136 -10.68 -16.87 -17.35
CA ARG A 136 -11.05 -15.57 -16.77
C ARG A 136 -10.01 -15.03 -15.79
N LYS A 137 -9.47 -15.88 -14.91
CA LYS A 137 -8.38 -15.48 -13.98
C LYS A 137 -7.13 -15.06 -14.75
N ARG A 138 -6.72 -15.82 -15.77
CA ARG A 138 -5.55 -15.50 -16.61
C ARG A 138 -5.72 -14.18 -17.34
N LEU A 139 -6.85 -13.98 -18.02
CA LEU A 139 -7.13 -12.72 -18.73
C LEU A 139 -7.11 -11.51 -17.78
N THR A 140 -7.65 -11.66 -16.58
CA THR A 140 -7.64 -10.58 -15.57
C THR A 140 -6.21 -10.27 -15.10
N GLN A 141 -5.38 -11.29 -14.91
CA GLN A 141 -3.97 -11.12 -14.53
C GLN A 141 -3.17 -10.48 -15.68
N GLU A 142 -3.36 -10.94 -16.90
CA GLU A 142 -2.71 -10.39 -18.10
C GLU A 142 -3.09 -8.92 -18.31
N GLU A 143 -4.36 -8.54 -18.12
CA GLU A 143 -4.80 -7.14 -18.21
C GLU A 143 -4.12 -6.28 -17.14
N ARG A 144 -3.99 -6.79 -15.91
CA ARG A 144 -3.30 -6.08 -14.82
C ARG A 144 -1.83 -5.86 -15.14
N VAL A 145 -1.14 -6.90 -15.61
CA VAL A 145 0.28 -6.83 -15.98
C VAL A 145 0.48 -5.88 -17.15
N ALA A 146 -0.35 -5.97 -18.19
CA ALA A 146 -0.28 -5.06 -19.35
C ALA A 146 -0.45 -3.60 -18.92
N ARG A 147 -1.42 -3.32 -18.04
CA ARG A 147 -1.65 -1.97 -17.49
C ARG A 147 -0.46 -1.46 -16.67
N GLN A 148 0.20 -2.32 -15.92
CA GLN A 148 1.41 -1.95 -15.17
C GLN A 148 2.57 -1.64 -16.13
N GLN A 149 2.81 -2.50 -17.12
CA GLN A 149 3.86 -2.30 -18.12
C GLN A 149 3.67 -0.99 -18.90
N GLU A 150 2.43 -0.65 -19.28
CA GLU A 150 2.14 0.61 -19.96
C GLU A 150 2.46 1.83 -19.08
N ARG A 151 2.14 1.76 -17.78
CA ARG A 151 2.48 2.83 -16.82
C ARG A 151 3.99 2.98 -16.66
N GLU A 152 4.71 1.87 -16.54
CA GLU A 152 6.16 1.85 -16.41
C GLU A 152 6.85 2.38 -17.67
N ALA A 153 6.37 2.00 -18.86
CA ALA A 153 6.86 2.50 -20.13
C ALA A 153 6.70 4.03 -20.22
N LYS A 154 5.49 4.55 -19.95
CA LYS A 154 5.22 6.00 -19.93
C LYS A 154 6.09 6.74 -18.91
N LEU A 155 6.29 6.16 -17.73
CA LEU A 155 7.15 6.73 -16.70
C LEU A 155 8.63 6.72 -17.13
N GLY A 156 9.08 5.65 -17.77
CA GLY A 156 10.42 5.49 -18.32
C GLY A 156 10.71 6.51 -19.42
N GLU A 157 9.79 6.68 -20.38
CA GLU A 157 9.86 7.71 -21.42
C GLU A 157 9.93 9.11 -20.83
N ARG A 158 9.06 9.40 -19.86
CA ARG A 158 9.08 10.68 -19.14
C ARG A 158 10.44 10.91 -18.49
N LYS A 159 10.98 9.93 -17.76
CA LYS A 159 12.31 10.02 -17.13
C LYS A 159 13.40 10.29 -18.17
N ARG A 160 13.41 9.57 -19.29
CA ARG A 160 14.36 9.77 -20.40
C ARG A 160 14.27 11.18 -20.99
N TYR A 161 13.06 11.68 -21.22
CA TYR A 161 12.84 13.05 -21.70
C TYR A 161 13.44 14.10 -20.75
N TYR A 162 13.15 14.00 -19.45
CA TYR A 162 13.68 14.96 -18.47
C TYR A 162 15.19 14.83 -18.29
N GLN A 163 15.75 13.62 -18.36
CA GLN A 163 17.20 13.41 -18.36
C GLN A 163 17.86 14.09 -19.55
N HIS A 164 17.32 13.90 -20.77
CA HIS A 164 17.82 14.55 -21.98
C HIS A 164 17.75 16.07 -21.87
N ARG A 165 16.59 16.61 -21.50
CA ARG A 165 16.37 18.05 -21.33
C ARG A 165 17.31 18.66 -20.29
N ASN A 166 17.52 17.98 -19.16
CA ASN A 166 18.43 18.45 -18.11
C ASN A 166 19.88 18.42 -18.56
N LYS A 167 20.28 17.41 -19.36
CA LYS A 167 21.62 17.33 -19.94
C LYS A 167 21.86 18.49 -20.92
N GLU A 168 20.91 18.78 -21.80
CA GLU A 168 20.99 19.93 -22.71
C GLU A 168 21.01 21.26 -21.97
N ARG A 169 20.14 21.42 -20.97
CA ARG A 169 20.12 22.61 -20.11
C ARG A 169 21.45 22.79 -19.37
N GLY A 170 22.02 21.71 -18.84
CA GLY A 170 23.32 21.71 -18.20
C GLY A 170 24.43 22.16 -19.14
N LYS A 171 24.43 21.69 -20.40
CA LYS A 171 25.37 22.16 -21.43
C LYS A 171 25.22 23.65 -21.74
N MET A 172 24.00 24.16 -21.88
CA MET A 172 23.77 25.59 -22.14
C MET A 172 24.21 26.49 -20.98
N LEU A 173 24.02 26.02 -19.74
CA LEU A 173 24.36 26.75 -18.52
C LEU A 173 25.80 26.49 -18.05
N ALA A 174 26.54 25.62 -18.72
CA ALA A 174 27.91 25.30 -18.37
C ALA A 174 28.79 26.56 -18.46
N LYS A 175 29.56 26.79 -17.41
CA LYS A 175 30.50 27.91 -17.29
C LYS A 175 31.92 27.40 -17.34
N ASN A 176 32.83 28.22 -17.85
CA ASN A 176 34.26 27.93 -17.83
C ASN A 176 34.85 28.09 -16.40
N LYS A 177 36.13 27.77 -16.20
CA LYS A 177 36.81 27.90 -14.88
C LYS A 177 36.78 29.32 -14.32
N LYS A 178 36.56 30.33 -15.17
CA LYS A 178 36.44 31.75 -14.81
C LYS A 178 34.98 32.18 -14.55
N GLY A 179 34.03 31.25 -14.57
CA GLY A 179 32.61 31.51 -14.31
C GLY A 179 31.83 32.14 -15.47
N GLN A 180 32.45 32.31 -16.64
CA GLN A 180 31.81 32.86 -17.83
C GLN A 180 31.08 31.77 -18.62
N PRO A 181 29.98 32.09 -19.33
CA PRO A 181 29.28 31.13 -20.18
C PRO A 181 30.19 30.57 -21.28
N ASN A 182 30.07 29.27 -21.56
CA ASN A 182 30.81 28.65 -22.66
C ASN A 182 30.18 29.00 -24.02
N LEU A 183 30.67 30.06 -24.65
CA LEU A 183 30.14 30.59 -25.91
C LEU A 183 30.19 29.58 -27.07
N ALA A 184 31.22 28.72 -27.12
CA ALA A 184 31.35 27.73 -28.19
C ALA A 184 30.16 26.74 -28.17
N THR A 185 29.82 26.23 -27.00
CA THR A 185 28.68 25.32 -26.81
C THR A 185 27.34 26.02 -27.06
N GLN A 186 27.22 27.30 -26.70
CA GLN A 186 26.00 28.08 -26.98
C GLN A 186 25.80 28.35 -28.47
N MET A 187 26.87 28.67 -29.19
CA MET A 187 26.87 28.87 -30.64
C MET A 187 26.50 27.58 -31.39
N GLU A 188 27.06 26.44 -30.97
CA GLU A 188 26.74 25.13 -31.55
C GLU A 188 25.24 24.79 -31.40
N ILE A 189 24.66 25.07 -30.24
CA ILE A 189 23.23 24.85 -29.99
C ILE A 189 22.35 25.80 -30.82
N LEU A 190 22.74 27.07 -30.95
CA LEU A 190 22.04 28.06 -31.78
C LEU A 190 22.04 27.65 -33.26
N ILE A 191 23.21 27.30 -33.79
CA ILE A 191 23.36 26.80 -35.16
C ILE A 191 22.55 25.51 -35.36
N GLY A 192 22.58 24.59 -34.38
CA GLY A 192 21.82 23.35 -34.43
C GLY A 192 20.30 23.55 -34.41
N ARG A 193 19.78 24.63 -33.83
CA ARG A 193 18.37 25.01 -33.93
C ARG A 193 18.04 25.59 -35.30
N ILE A 194 18.85 26.54 -35.78
CA ILE A 194 18.68 27.18 -37.10
C ILE A 194 18.69 26.16 -38.24
N LYS A 195 19.46 25.07 -38.13
CA LYS A 195 19.53 24.02 -39.17
C LYS A 195 18.41 22.98 -39.11
N LYS A 196 17.66 22.92 -38.01
CA LYS A 196 16.56 21.95 -37.82
C LYS A 196 15.20 22.51 -38.21
N ASP A 197 15.07 23.84 -38.17
CA ASP A 197 13.97 24.59 -38.79
C ASP A 197 14.21 24.74 -40.30
#